data_AF-A0AAN8S5S0-F1
#
_entry.id   AF-A0AAN8S5S0-F1
#
_cell.length_a   1.000
_cell.length_b   1.000
_cell.length_c   1.000
_cell.angle_alpha   90.00
_cell.angle_beta   90.00
_cell.angle_gamma   90.00
#
_symmetry.space_group_name_H-M   'P 1'
#
loop_
_entity.id
_entity.type
_entity.pdbx_description
1 polymer ?
#
loop_
_entity_poly.entity_id
_entity_poly.type
_entity_poly.pdbx_seq_one_letter_code
_entity_poly.pdbx_strand_id
1 'polypeptide(L)' 'MAGGHGPRPHGGHPIHIHPARPVYRLFATGLGASMWFFLMYRAKKDGAVLLGWRHPFDH' A
#
# COMPACT_ATOMS: atom_id res chain seq x y z
N MET A 1 -24.43 -45.07 -22.13
CA MET A 1 -23.36 -44.18 -22.64
C MET A 1 -23.32 -42.97 -21.72
N ALA A 2 -22.33 -42.89 -20.84
CA ALA A 2 -22.25 -41.93 -19.75
C ALA A 2 -21.68 -40.58 -20.21
N GLY A 3 -22.17 -39.50 -19.59
CA GLY A 3 -22.05 -38.12 -20.05
C GLY A 3 -20.64 -37.55 -20.10
N GLY A 4 -20.45 -36.68 -21.10
CA GLY A 4 -19.19 -36.01 -21.41
C GLY A 4 -18.70 -35.07 -20.31
N HIS A 5 -17.41 -35.18 -20.00
CA HIS A 5 -16.68 -34.26 -19.14
C HIS A 5 -16.02 -33.19 -19.99
N GLY A 6 -16.63 -32.00 -20.04
CA GLY A 6 -15.99 -30.81 -20.62
C GLY A 6 -14.93 -30.22 -19.67
N PRO A 7 -13.89 -29.54 -20.20
CA PRO A 7 -12.84 -28.95 -19.39
C PRO A 7 -13.39 -27.81 -18.52
N ARG A 8 -13.22 -27.92 -17.20
CA ARG A 8 -13.59 -26.86 -16.24
C ARG A 8 -12.48 -25.80 -16.23
N PRO A 9 -12.77 -24.50 -16.43
CA PRO A 9 -11.73 -23.47 -16.61
C PRO A 9 -11.05 -23.01 -15.31
N HIS A 10 -11.27 -23.66 -14.17
CA HIS A 10 -10.68 -23.24 -12.91
C HIS A 10 -10.12 -24.45 -12.17
N GLY A 11 -8.80 -24.48 -12.02
CA GLY A 11 -8.10 -25.45 -11.19
C GLY A 11 -8.63 -25.37 -9.75
N GLY A 12 -8.85 -26.52 -9.13
CA GLY A 12 -9.43 -26.69 -7.79
C GLY A 12 -8.53 -26.22 -6.66
N HIS A 13 -8.04 -24.98 -6.72
CA HIS A 13 -7.40 -24.33 -5.58
C HIS A 13 -8.49 -23.76 -4.65
N PRO A 14 -8.44 -24.06 -3.34
CA PRO A 14 -9.44 -23.62 -2.38
C PRO A 14 -9.42 -22.10 -2.10
N ILE A 15 -8.49 -21.36 -2.71
CA ILE A 15 -8.31 -19.92 -2.53
C ILE A 15 -8.69 -19.24 -3.83
N HIS A 16 -9.93 -18.78 -3.91
CA HIS A 16 -10.39 -17.88 -4.97
C HIS A 16 -10.10 -16.44 -4.55
N ILE A 17 -9.03 -15.85 -5.10
CA ILE A 17 -8.75 -14.42 -4.90
C ILE A 17 -9.72 -13.63 -5.78
N HIS A 18 -10.70 -12.99 -5.14
CA HIS A 18 -11.55 -12.02 -5.84
C HIS A 18 -10.69 -10.84 -6.28
N PRO A 19 -10.67 -10.50 -7.58
CA PRO A 19 -9.92 -9.33 -8.04
C PRO A 19 -10.51 -8.09 -7.37
N ALA A 20 -9.69 -7.43 -6.52
CA ALA A 20 -10.08 -6.17 -5.90
C ALA A 20 -10.41 -5.16 -6.99
N ARG A 21 -11.57 -4.50 -6.88
CA ARG A 21 -12.01 -3.49 -7.85
C ARG A 21 -10.91 -2.41 -7.99
N PRO A 22 -10.60 -1.94 -9.22
CA PRO A 22 -9.53 -0.95 -9.45
C PRO A 22 -9.64 0.29 -8.56
N VAL A 23 -10.88 0.69 -8.24
CA VAL A 23 -11.20 1.80 -7.34
C VAL A 23 -10.57 1.62 -5.96
N TYR A 24 -10.69 0.44 -5.34
CA TYR A 24 -10.09 0.17 -4.03
C TYR A 24 -8.56 0.20 -4.08
N ARG A 25 -7.96 -0.26 -5.19
CA ARG A 25 -6.51 -0.22 -5.38
C ARG A 25 -6.00 1.22 -5.49
N LEU A 26 -6.71 2.08 -6.23
CA LEU A 26 -6.37 3.49 -6.37
C LEU A 26 -6.47 4.26 -5.04
N PHE A 27 -7.56 4.08 -4.30
CA PHE A 27 -7.70 4.72 -2.98
C PHE A 27 -6.70 4.17 -1.96
N ALA A 28 -6.44 2.85 -1.94
CA ALA A 28 -5.44 2.27 -1.04
C ALA A 28 -4.04 2.82 -1.32
N THR A 29 -3.64 2.89 -2.60
CA THR A 29 -2.35 3.49 -2.99
C THR A 29 -2.33 5.00 -2.74
N GLY A 30 -3.41 5.72 -3.01
CA GLY A 30 -3.51 7.16 -2.75
C GLY A 30 -3.34 7.47 -1.26
N LEU A 31 -4.06 6.76 -0.39
CA LEU A 31 -3.96 6.92 1.06
C LEU A 31 -2.56 6.54 1.59
N GLY A 32 -1.99 5.44 1.11
CA GLY A 32 -0.62 5.04 1.48
C GLY A 32 0.44 6.02 1.00
N ALA A 33 0.30 6.52 -0.23
CA ALA A 33 1.18 7.55 -0.79
C ALA A 33 1.06 8.87 -0.02
N SER A 34 -0.15 9.29 0.37
CA SER A 34 -0.37 10.46 1.22
C SER A 34 0.27 10.30 2.61
N MET A 35 0.18 9.12 3.22
CA MET A 35 0.84 8.82 4.49
C MET A 35 2.37 8.96 4.38
N TRP A 36 2.98 8.35 3.37
CA TRP A 36 4.44 8.47 3.14
C TRP A 36 4.86 9.88 2.74
N PHE A 37 4.06 10.57 1.94
CA PHE A 37 4.28 11.97 1.60
C PHE A 37 4.28 12.84 2.85
N PHE A 38 3.34 12.61 3.77
CA PHE A 38 3.30 13.32 5.05
C PHE A 38 4.55 13.06 5.89
N LEU A 39 5.02 11.81 5.97
CA LEU A 39 6.26 11.46 6.67
C LEU A 39 7.49 12.17 6.07
N MET A 40 7.62 12.21 4.75
CA MET A 40 8.72 12.91 4.08
C MET A 40 8.63 14.43 4.21
N TYR A 41 7.42 14.99 4.13
CA TYR A 41 7.18 16.41 4.39
C TYR A 41 7.54 16.78 5.83
N ARG A 42 7.15 15.96 6.80
CA ARG A 42 7.49 16.11 8.21
C ARG A 42 8.99 15.97 8.42
N ALA A 43 9.63 14.95 7.82
CA ALA A 43 11.09 14.79 7.87
C ALA A 43 11.85 15.98 7.27
N LYS A 44 11.33 16.64 6.23
CA LYS A 44 11.94 17.85 5.67
C LYS A 44 11.79 19.06 6.60
N LYS A 45 10.63 19.21 7.25
CA LYS A 45 10.36 20.33 8.16
C LYS A 45 11.03 20.16 9.52
N ASP A 46 10.98 18.96 10.08
CA ASP A 46 11.59 18.59 11.36
C ASP A 46 13.05 18.14 11.17
N GLY A 47 13.54 18.04 9.93
CA GLY A 47 14.92 17.68 9.62
C GLY A 47 15.93 18.68 10.16
N ALA A 48 15.59 19.97 10.23
CA ALA A 48 16.43 20.98 10.87
C ALA A 48 16.50 20.81 12.41
N VAL A 49 15.47 20.21 13.02
CA VAL A 49 15.40 19.95 14.47
C VAL A 49 16.08 18.62 14.81
N LEU A 50 16.00 17.62 13.92
CA LEU A 50 16.60 16.28 14.11
C LEU A 50 18.06 16.18 13.65
N LEU A 51 18.53 17.02 12.71
CA LEU A 51 19.93 17.09 12.28
C LEU A 51 20.85 17.83 13.29
N GLY A 52 20.35 18.17 14.48
CA GLY A 52 21.18 18.64 15.59
C GLY A 52 21.74 20.07 15.45
N TRP A 53 21.29 20.87 14.48
CA TRP A 53 21.80 22.23 14.26
C TRP A 53 21.22 23.30 15.17
N ARG A 54 20.33 22.93 16.10
CA ARG A 54 19.76 23.87 17.07
C ARG A 54 19.62 23.19 18.42
N HIS A 55 20.72 23.16 19.16
CA HIS A 55 20.72 22.79 20.56
C HIS A 55 19.99 23.90 21.35
N PRO A 56 18.97 23.61 22.16
CA PRO A 56 18.20 24.64 22.89
C PRO A 56 18.99 25.35 24.02
N PHE A 57 20.30 25.09 24.13
CA PHE A 57 21.17 25.60 25.19
C PHE A 57 22.42 26.34 24.66
N ASP A 58 22.46 26.73 23.38
CA ASP A 58 23.55 27.57 22.83
C ASP A 58 23.20 29.06 22.99
N HIS A 59 23.26 29.52 24.24
CA HIS A 59 23.09 30.91 24.66
C HIS A 59 24.27 31.34 25.55
#